data_AF-A0A2R7LC41-F1
#
_entry.id   AF-A0A2R7LC41-F1
#
_cell.length_a   1.000
_cell.length_b   1.000
_cell.length_c   1.000
_cell.angle_alpha   90.00
_cell.angle_beta   90.00
_cell.angle_gamma   90.00
#
_symmetry.space_group_name_H-M   'P 1'
#
loop_
_entity.id
_entity.type
_entity.pdbx_description
1 polymer ?
#
loop_
_entity_poly.entity_id
_entity_poly.type
_entity_poly.pdbx_seq_one_letter_code
_entity_poly.pdbx_strand_id
1 'polypeptide(L)'
;FSSQSARNKAAKIEYENYKTLAENTKIELNTEISNAVSEVEKYKESLSYYETEGLKNASVIIDAANSQLENGDIDYLQWVLVVNQAITIKNEYLDRVNDYNKAIINLQTLNNL
;
A
#
# COMPACT_ATOMS: atom_id res chain seq x y z
N PHE A 1 -59.38 7.15 -11.06
CA PHE A 1 -58.49 8.32 -10.84
C PHE A 1 -57.52 8.15 -9.67
N SER A 2 -57.89 7.53 -8.54
CA SER A 2 -57.00 7.30 -7.38
C SER A 2 -55.80 6.38 -7.65
N SER A 3 -55.99 5.29 -8.40
CA SER A 3 -54.92 4.32 -8.72
C SER A 3 -53.78 4.94 -9.56
N GLN A 4 -54.10 5.79 -10.54
CA GLN A 4 -53.07 6.45 -11.37
C GLN A 4 -52.25 7.46 -10.56
N SER A 5 -52.90 8.22 -9.67
CA SER A 5 -52.21 9.14 -8.77
C SER A 5 -51.28 8.41 -7.79
N ALA A 6 -51.74 7.28 -7.24
CA ALA A 6 -50.91 6.42 -6.39
C ALA A 6 -49.69 5.84 -7.15
N ARG A 7 -49.87 5.39 -8.39
CA ARG A 7 -48.77 4.94 -9.26
C ARG A 7 -47.75 6.04 -9.56
N ASN A 8 -48.21 7.25 -9.89
CA ASN A 8 -47.33 8.39 -10.12
C ASN A 8 -46.56 8.78 -8.86
N LYS A 9 -47.19 8.74 -7.68
CA LYS A 9 -46.53 8.99 -6.40
C LYS A 9 -45.49 7.93 -6.08
N ALA A 10 -45.80 6.66 -6.31
CA ALA A 10 -44.85 5.55 -6.14
C ALA A 10 -43.63 5.69 -7.06
N ALA A 11 -43.85 5.97 -8.35
CA ALA A 11 -42.77 6.20 -9.31
C ALA A 11 -41.88 7.40 -8.92
N LYS A 12 -42.47 8.47 -8.37
CA LYS A 12 -41.70 9.61 -7.86
C LYS A 12 -40.83 9.21 -6.66
N ILE A 13 -41.38 8.46 -5.70
CA ILE A 13 -40.61 7.99 -4.53
C ILE A 13 -39.46 7.09 -4.98
N GLU A 14 -39.73 6.18 -5.92
CA GLU A 14 -38.72 5.29 -6.48
C GLU A 14 -37.60 6.07 -7.18
N TYR A 15 -37.93 7.10 -7.95
CA TYR A 15 -36.94 7.99 -8.55
C TYR A 15 -36.07 8.70 -7.49
N GLU A 16 -36.67 9.26 -6.43
CA GLU A 16 -35.90 9.92 -5.36
C GLU A 16 -35.01 8.92 -4.60
N ASN A 17 -35.46 7.67 -4.44
CA ASN A 17 -34.64 6.60 -3.88
C ASN A 17 -33.43 6.31 -4.77
N TYR A 18 -33.62 6.13 -6.08
CA TYR A 18 -32.52 5.91 -7.01
C TYR A 18 -31.54 7.09 -7.06
N LYS A 19 -32.03 8.32 -6.98
CA LYS A 19 -31.20 9.51 -6.88
C LYS A 19 -30.33 9.51 -5.62
N THR A 20 -30.94 9.20 -4.47
CA THR A 20 -30.23 9.11 -3.18
C THR A 20 -29.17 8.01 -3.21
N LEU A 21 -29.50 6.84 -3.79
CA LEU A 21 -28.55 5.73 -3.96
C LEU A 21 -27.36 6.15 -4.81
N ALA A 22 -27.59 6.83 -5.94
CA ALA A 22 -26.51 7.32 -6.81
C ALA A 22 -25.61 8.36 -6.10
N GLU A 23 -26.20 9.26 -5.31
CA GLU A 23 -25.45 10.23 -4.49
C GLU A 23 -24.58 9.52 -3.44
N ASN A 24 -25.12 8.53 -2.75
CA ASN A 24 -24.37 7.74 -1.77
C ASN A 24 -23.22 6.96 -2.42
N THR A 25 -23.46 6.27 -3.53
CA THR A 25 -22.41 5.55 -4.28
C THR A 25 -21.30 6.49 -4.73
N LYS A 26 -21.63 7.73 -5.13
CA LYS A 26 -20.62 8.74 -5.47
C LYS A 26 -19.77 9.14 -4.26
N ILE A 27 -20.38 9.30 -3.09
CA ILE A 27 -19.66 9.64 -1.85
C ILE A 27 -18.74 8.49 -1.43
N GLU A 28 -19.24 7.26 -1.49
CA GLU A 28 -18.47 6.04 -1.20
C GLU A 28 -17.24 5.94 -2.11
N LEU A 29 -17.42 6.06 -3.43
CA LEU A 29 -16.32 6.02 -4.39
C LEU A 29 -15.26 7.10 -4.14
N ASN A 30 -15.67 8.35 -3.85
CA ASN A 30 -14.73 9.42 -3.53
C ASN A 30 -13.95 9.13 -2.24
N THR A 31 -14.59 8.51 -1.26
CA THR A 31 -13.95 8.11 0.00
C THR A 31 -12.93 7.01 -0.25
N GLU A 32 -13.28 6.00 -1.05
CA GLU A 32 -12.36 4.92 -1.44
C GLU A 32 -11.14 5.46 -2.20
N ILE A 33 -11.33 6.37 -3.15
CA ILE A 33 -10.22 7.02 -3.87
C ILE A 33 -9.33 7.80 -2.90
N SER A 34 -9.91 8.59 -2.00
CA SER A 34 -9.13 9.34 -1.00
C SER A 34 -8.30 8.43 -0.10
N ASN A 35 -8.86 7.29 0.31
CA ASN A 35 -8.16 6.28 1.10
C ASN A 35 -7.03 5.63 0.30
N ALA A 36 -7.28 5.26 -0.96
CA ALA A 36 -6.28 4.67 -1.84
C ALA A 36 -5.10 5.62 -2.12
N VAL A 37 -5.36 6.91 -2.33
CA VAL A 37 -4.31 7.94 -2.44
C VAL A 37 -3.47 8.00 -1.16
N SER A 38 -4.11 7.98 0.01
CA SER A 38 -3.40 8.03 1.30
C SER A 38 -2.55 6.78 1.52
N GLU A 39 -3.03 5.62 1.08
CA GLU A 39 -2.30 4.36 1.15
C GLU A 39 -1.07 4.35 0.23
N VAL A 40 -1.20 4.88 -0.99
CA VAL A 40 -0.07 5.08 -1.92
C VAL A 40 1.02 5.95 -1.29
N GLU A 41 0.66 7.10 -0.72
CA GLU A 41 1.66 7.99 -0.11
C GLU A 41 2.32 7.35 1.12
N LYS A 42 1.57 6.63 1.95
CA LYS A 42 2.13 5.86 3.08
C LYS A 42 3.19 4.85 2.61
N TYR A 43 2.88 4.04 1.60
CA TYR A 43 3.83 3.04 1.12
C TYR A 43 5.02 3.65 0.39
N LYS A 44 4.81 4.77 -0.30
CA LYS A 44 5.88 5.55 -0.92
C LYS A 44 6.86 6.12 0.11
N GLU A 45 6.37 6.69 1.20
CA GLU A 45 7.23 7.18 2.30
C GLU A 45 8.02 6.03 2.92
N SER A 46 7.35 4.89 3.19
CA SER A 46 8.03 3.71 3.69
C SER A 46 9.07 3.16 2.72
N LEU A 47 8.78 3.14 1.41
CA LEU A 47 9.72 2.70 0.37
C LEU A 47 10.94 3.63 0.31
N SER A 48 10.72 4.94 0.37
CA SER A 48 11.78 5.94 0.36
C SER A 48 12.79 5.70 1.47
N TYR A 49 12.35 5.35 2.68
CA TYR A 49 13.26 5.02 3.79
C TYR A 49 14.23 3.89 3.43
N TYR A 50 13.75 2.80 2.82
CA TYR A 50 14.63 1.70 2.44
C TYR A 50 15.59 2.10 1.31
N GLU A 51 15.12 2.89 0.35
CA GLU A 51 15.95 3.38 -0.77
C GLU A 51 17.05 4.33 -0.33
N THR A 52 16.81 5.17 0.69
CA THR A 52 17.78 6.16 1.16
C THR A 52 18.66 5.68 2.31
N GLU A 53 18.11 4.83 3.18
CA GLU A 53 18.78 4.42 4.43
C GLU A 53 18.87 2.90 4.60
N GLY A 54 17.75 2.18 4.50
CA GLY A 54 17.69 0.74 4.80
C GLY A 54 18.70 -0.08 4.00
N LEU A 55 18.74 0.09 2.68
CA LEU A 55 19.68 -0.64 1.82
C LEU A 55 21.14 -0.27 2.08
N LYS A 56 21.41 1.00 2.40
CA LYS A 56 22.75 1.44 2.79
C LYS A 56 23.19 0.79 4.09
N ASN A 57 22.31 0.74 5.09
CA ASN A 57 22.57 0.07 6.37
C ASN A 57 22.84 -1.42 6.15
N ALA A 58 22.06 -2.10 5.30
CA ALA A 58 22.31 -3.49 4.94
C ALA A 58 23.69 -3.70 4.29
N SER A 59 24.14 -2.78 3.43
CA SER A 59 25.49 -2.83 2.85
C SER A 59 26.56 -2.70 3.93
N VAL A 60 26.45 -1.71 4.81
CA VAL A 60 27.42 -1.48 5.90
C VAL A 60 27.52 -2.69 6.83
N ILE A 61 26.39 -3.34 7.14
CA ILE A 61 26.36 -4.57 7.94
C ILE A 61 27.17 -5.70 7.27
N ILE A 62 26.96 -5.90 5.96
CA ILE A 62 27.69 -6.94 5.20
C ILE A 62 29.18 -6.62 5.14
N ASP A 63 29.54 -5.38 4.82
CA ASP A 63 30.94 -4.95 4.69
C ASP A 63 31.69 -5.10 6.03
N ALA A 64 31.05 -4.72 7.14
CA ALA A 64 31.60 -4.89 8.48
C ALA A 64 31.76 -6.37 8.86
N ALA A 65 30.75 -7.20 8.59
CA ALA A 65 30.82 -8.64 8.86
C ALA A 65 31.96 -9.30 8.07
N ASN A 66 32.09 -8.97 6.78
CA ASN A 66 33.18 -9.47 5.93
C ASN A 66 34.54 -9.08 6.50
N SER A 67 34.73 -7.81 6.85
CA SER A 67 36.00 -7.34 7.43
C SER A 67 36.33 -8.04 8.74
N GLN A 68 35.35 -8.22 9.63
CA GLN A 68 35.57 -8.93 10.89
C GLN A 68 35.92 -10.41 10.67
N LEU A 69 35.29 -11.08 9.71
CA LEU A 69 35.61 -12.47 9.38
C LEU A 69 37.03 -12.58 8.79
N GLU A 70 37.39 -11.68 7.87
CA GLU A 70 38.73 -11.63 7.24
C GLU A 70 39.84 -11.37 8.25
N ASN A 71 39.59 -10.50 9.25
CA ASN A 71 40.52 -10.21 10.33
C ASN A 71 40.55 -11.31 11.41
N GLY A 72 39.60 -12.25 11.39
CA GLY A 72 39.45 -13.29 12.42
C GLY A 72 38.81 -12.81 13.72
N ASP A 73 38.16 -11.63 13.71
CA ASP A 73 37.45 -11.06 14.86
C ASP A 73 36.13 -11.82 15.15
N ILE A 74 35.52 -12.41 14.12
CA ILE A 74 34.33 -13.26 14.23
C ILE A 74 34.55 -14.58 13.47
N ASP A 75 33.84 -15.62 13.90
CA ASP A 75 33.78 -16.89 13.19
C ASP A 75 32.72 -16.89 12.07
N TYR A 76 32.73 -17.95 11.25
CA TYR A 76 31.78 -18.10 10.15
C TYR A 76 30.31 -18.15 10.59
N LEU A 77 30.01 -18.74 11.75
CA LEU A 77 28.63 -18.82 12.25
C LEU A 77 28.12 -17.43 12.65
N GLN A 78 28.95 -16.64 13.32
CA GLN A 78 28.65 -15.24 13.64
C GLN A 78 28.47 -14.40 12.38
N TRP A 79 29.32 -14.58 11.38
CA TRP A 79 29.18 -13.93 10.08
C TRP A 79 27.81 -14.22 9.43
N VAL A 80 27.39 -15.50 9.39
CA VAL A 80 26.08 -15.90 8.83
C VAL A 80 24.93 -15.18 9.57
N LEU A 81 25.00 -15.10 10.90
CA LEU A 81 23.97 -14.42 11.70
C LEU A 81 23.85 -12.93 11.37
N VAL A 82 24.98 -12.25 11.19
CA VAL A 82 25.00 -10.81 10.87
C VAL A 82 24.55 -10.56 9.42
N VAL A 83 25.03 -11.35 8.46
CA VAL A 83 24.61 -11.23 7.05
C VAL A 83 23.12 -11.51 6.88
N ASN A 84 22.55 -12.46 7.64
CA ASN A 84 21.11 -12.70 7.63
C ASN A 84 20.29 -11.46 8.04
N GLN A 85 20.79 -10.62 8.95
CA GLN A 85 20.10 -9.36 9.29
C GLN A 85 20.05 -8.40 8.10
N ALA A 86 21.16 -8.28 7.36
CA ALA A 86 21.19 -7.47 6.14
C ALA A 86 20.27 -8.03 5.04
N ILE A 87 20.17 -9.37 4.92
CA ILE A 87 19.22 -10.02 4.01
C ILE A 87 17.78 -9.72 4.40
N THR A 88 17.45 -9.76 5.70
CA THR A 88 16.11 -9.38 6.19
C THR A 88 15.74 -7.96 5.77
N ILE A 89 16.64 -6.97 5.95
CA ILE A 89 16.40 -5.58 5.51
C ILE A 89 16.15 -5.50 3.99
N LYS A 90 16.91 -6.26 3.20
CA LYS A 90 16.72 -6.31 1.73
C LYS A 90 15.37 -6.95 1.35
N ASN A 91 14.91 -7.96 2.08
CA ASN A 91 13.59 -8.55 1.87
C ASN A 91 12.47 -7.58 2.24
N GLU A 92 12.61 -6.88 3.37
CA GLU A 92 11.63 -5.86 3.78
C GLU A 92 11.51 -4.72 2.75
N TYR A 93 12.61 -4.33 2.10
CA TYR A 93 12.58 -3.42 0.96
C TYR A 93 11.71 -3.97 -0.19
N LEU A 94 11.93 -5.22 -0.59
CA LEU A 94 11.16 -5.85 -1.66
C LEU A 94 9.67 -5.95 -1.32
N ASP A 95 9.35 -6.23 -0.06
CA ASP A 95 7.97 -6.21 0.43
C ASP A 95 7.37 -4.80 0.30
N ARG A 96 8.10 -3.75 0.66
CA ARG A 96 7.62 -2.36 0.48
C ARG A 96 7.43 -1.96 -0.97
N VAL A 97 8.30 -2.40 -1.88
CA VAL A 97 8.11 -2.22 -3.33
C VAL A 97 6.79 -2.87 -3.78
N ASN A 98 6.56 -4.11 -3.36
CA ASN A 98 5.34 -4.84 -3.69
C ASN A 98 4.08 -4.18 -3.10
N ASP A 99 4.14 -3.71 -1.85
CA ASP A 99 3.05 -3.01 -1.19
C ASP A 99 2.71 -1.69 -1.92
N TYR A 100 3.72 -0.91 -2.29
CA TYR A 100 3.55 0.32 -3.09
C TYR A 100 2.90 0.04 -4.44
N ASN A 101 3.38 -0.99 -5.16
CA ASN A 101 2.82 -1.37 -6.46
C ASN A 101 1.35 -1.78 -6.35
N LYS A 102 0.99 -2.55 -5.32
CA LYS A 102 -0.41 -2.94 -5.07
C LYS A 102 -1.30 -1.73 -4.78
N ALA A 103 -0.81 -0.77 -3.99
CA ALA A 103 -1.54 0.45 -3.70
C ALA A 103 -1.79 1.30 -4.97
N ILE A 104 -0.78 1.39 -5.86
CA ILE A 104 -0.93 2.06 -7.15
C ILE A 104 -1.97 1.36 -8.03
N ILE A 105 -1.92 0.03 -8.14
CA ILE A 105 -2.88 -0.75 -8.93
C ILE A 105 -4.31 -0.57 -8.38
N ASN A 106 -4.47 -0.56 -7.05
CA ASN A 106 -5.76 -0.31 -6.43
C ASN A 106 -6.31 1.08 -6.78
N LEU A 107 -5.47 2.11 -6.66
CA LEU A 107 -5.83 3.49 -7.02
C LEU A 107 -6.19 3.61 -8.52
N GLN A 108 -5.45 2.94 -9.40
CA GLN A 108 -5.74 2.92 -10.84
C GLN A 108 -7.08 2.25 -11.12
N THR A 109 -7.36 1.11 -10.47
CA THR A 109 -8.62 0.38 -10.60
C THR A 109 -9.82 1.26 -10.21
N LEU A 110 -9.73 2.01 -9.11
CA LEU A 110 -10.78 2.94 -8.68
C LEU A 110 -10.98 4.12 -9.64
N ASN A 111 -9.92 4.53 -10.33
CA ASN A 111 -9.97 5.60 -11.34
C ASN A 111 -10.30 5.11 -12.76
N ASN A 112 -10.51 3.80 -12.95
CA ASN A 112 -10.67 3.17 -14.26
C ASN A 112 -9.51 3.45 -15.24
N LEU A 113 -8.27 3.43 -14.72
CA LEU A 113 -7.03 3.57 -15.49
C LEU A 113 -6.32 2.23 -15.70
#